data_AF-A0A7V7JZS8-F1
#
_entry.id   AF-A0A7V7JZS8-F1
#
_cell.length_a   1.000
_cell.length_b   1.000
_cell.length_c   1.000
_cell.angle_alpha   90.00
_cell.angle_beta   90.00
_cell.angle_gamma   90.00
#
_symmetry.space_group_name_H-M   'P 1'
#
loop_
_entity.id
_entity.type
_entity.pdbx_description
1 polymer ?
#
loop_
_entity_poly.entity_id
_entity_poly.type
_entity_poly.pdbx_seq_one_letter_code
_entity_poly.pdbx_strand_id
1 'polypeptide(L)'
;MRNISIFLLWISVVGMGSTVFAAEKICYKCHPIATFQGKSVHAPVAKGACISCHNPHVAKYEGLLQQKGADLCYSCHQQERIAYSKGKVHKPVQDGDCGACHAPHAAGRNALLRKPLAQTCLGCHQEENVYKNKHKPYADGNCGACHLSHNSSREQLLKSSGDQLCLQCHKDPEVLAGHKGFPRKVRLCSTCHNPHGSEKKGLMRAFVHPEDKKGCNSCHSKDIRDSDLCFSCHAEVKKQVMATHSHLQANDGNSCMGCHSPHAADTKNLLRGKENQLCWSCHSETAERMAPSLHKHPAVKSCSECHAPHGANQVAMLKAEGNALCSRCHETQGKFSHPVGGEIVDHRTDKVMDCLTCHNPMGSDHRFHLKQSGKKTLCVQCHRSY
;
A
#
# COMPACT_ATOMS: atom_id res chain seq x y z
N MET A 1 2.99 74.87 -50.13
CA MET A 1 2.61 73.89 -49.08
C MET A 1 3.90 73.53 -48.35
N ARG A 2 4.39 74.33 -47.39
CA ARG A 2 4.05 74.39 -45.96
C ARG A 2 4.19 73.05 -45.23
N ASN A 3 5.03 73.07 -44.19
CA ASN A 3 5.06 72.26 -42.96
C ASN A 3 6.06 71.08 -42.94
N ILE A 4 7.23 71.26 -42.33
CA ILE A 4 7.58 71.22 -40.88
C ILE A 4 7.98 69.81 -40.47
N SER A 5 9.29 69.64 -40.28
CA SER A 5 9.91 68.52 -39.57
C SER A 5 9.42 68.47 -38.13
N ILE A 6 8.90 67.32 -37.70
CA ILE A 6 8.68 67.01 -36.29
C ILE A 6 9.57 65.83 -35.93
N PHE A 7 10.63 66.14 -35.19
CA PHE A 7 11.43 65.20 -34.43
C PHE A 7 10.56 64.61 -33.32
N LEU A 8 10.23 63.33 -33.38
CA LEU A 8 9.65 62.59 -32.26
C LEU A 8 10.77 61.81 -31.55
N LEU A 9 11.19 62.35 -30.41
CA LEU A 9 12.02 61.67 -29.42
C LEU A 9 11.33 60.37 -28.98
N TRP A 10 11.92 59.23 -29.32
CA TRP A 10 11.58 57.96 -28.72
C TRP A 10 12.32 57.84 -27.38
N ILE A 11 11.64 58.26 -26.31
CA ILE A 11 12.10 58.03 -24.92
C ILE A 11 12.05 56.52 -24.69
N SER A 12 13.24 55.91 -24.64
CA SER A 12 13.42 54.54 -24.22
C SER A 12 13.10 54.46 -22.73
N VAL A 13 11.91 53.96 -22.38
CA VAL A 13 11.63 53.52 -21.02
C VAL A 13 12.46 52.27 -20.77
N VAL A 14 13.69 52.48 -20.29
CA VAL A 14 14.50 51.42 -19.66
C VAL A 14 13.79 51.08 -18.35
N GLY A 15 12.84 50.15 -18.43
CA GLY A 15 12.28 49.50 -17.27
C GLY A 15 13.41 48.82 -16.51
N MET A 16 13.67 49.29 -15.29
CA MET A 16 14.58 48.73 -14.31
C MET A 16 14.22 47.28 -13.98
N GLY A 17 14.63 46.34 -14.83
CA GLY A 17 14.64 44.91 -14.54
C GLY A 17 15.99 44.52 -13.97
N SER A 18 16.35 44.97 -12.76
CA SER A 18 17.65 44.61 -12.14
C SER A 18 17.65 44.73 -10.61
N THR A 19 16.74 44.04 -9.92
CA THR A 19 16.88 43.84 -8.46
C THR A 19 16.73 42.40 -7.99
N VAL A 20 16.40 41.44 -8.87
CA VAL A 20 16.12 40.06 -8.45
C VAL A 20 17.39 39.22 -8.20
N PHE A 21 18.54 39.55 -8.81
CA PHE A 21 19.74 38.69 -8.77
C PHE A 21 20.61 38.82 -7.50
N ALA A 22 20.46 39.87 -6.69
CA ALA A 22 21.32 40.08 -5.51
C ALA A 22 20.86 39.29 -4.27
N ALA A 23 19.54 39.09 -4.11
CA ALA A 23 18.96 38.40 -2.96
C ALA A 23 19.32 36.90 -2.91
N GLU A 24 19.58 36.27 -4.05
CA GLU A 24 19.77 34.81 -4.13
C GLU A 24 21.14 34.34 -3.63
N LYS A 25 22.17 35.20 -3.67
CA LYS A 25 23.51 34.85 -3.17
C LYS A 25 23.61 34.91 -1.64
N ILE A 26 22.70 35.61 -0.96
CA ILE A 26 22.77 35.78 0.50
C ILE A 26 22.50 34.47 1.25
N CYS A 27 21.68 33.59 0.67
CA CYS A 27 21.35 32.29 1.22
C CYS A 27 22.62 31.46 1.50
N TYR A 28 23.62 31.56 0.63
CA TYR A 28 24.87 30.80 0.74
C TYR A 28 25.84 31.32 1.80
N LYS A 29 25.56 32.47 2.45
CA LYS A 29 26.33 32.90 3.62
C LYS A 29 26.13 31.97 4.82
N CYS A 30 24.96 31.36 4.92
CA CYS A 30 24.61 30.43 6.00
C CYS A 30 24.39 29.00 5.51
N HIS A 31 23.96 28.81 4.26
CA HIS A 31 23.75 27.48 3.68
C HIS A 31 24.97 27.04 2.84
N PRO A 32 25.64 25.92 3.18
CA PRO A 32 26.80 25.47 2.44
C PRO A 32 26.46 25.15 0.99
N ILE A 33 27.08 25.84 0.03
CA ILE A 33 26.77 25.66 -1.39
C ILE A 33 26.93 24.20 -1.87
N ALA A 34 27.87 23.47 -1.25
CA ALA A 34 28.11 22.06 -1.53
C ALA A 34 26.87 21.17 -1.34
N THR A 35 25.91 21.54 -0.48
CA THR A 35 24.69 20.75 -0.25
C THR A 35 23.67 20.87 -1.40
N PHE A 36 23.85 21.81 -2.32
CA PHE A 36 22.98 22.05 -3.47
C PHE A 36 23.62 21.61 -4.79
N GLN A 37 24.77 20.95 -4.72
CA GLN A 37 25.49 20.41 -5.86
C GLN A 37 25.28 18.90 -5.96
N GLY A 38 25.33 18.37 -7.17
CA GLY A 38 25.16 16.94 -7.42
C GLY A 38 25.10 16.64 -8.90
N LYS A 39 24.99 15.35 -9.22
CA LYS A 39 24.82 14.88 -10.61
C LYS A 39 23.53 15.42 -11.23
N SER A 40 22.47 15.52 -10.44
CA SER A 40 21.20 16.13 -10.83
C SER A 40 20.88 17.23 -9.85
N VAL A 41 20.75 18.45 -10.35
CA VAL A 41 20.35 19.63 -9.58
C VAL A 41 19.01 20.09 -10.12
N HIS A 42 18.06 20.36 -9.22
CA HIS A 42 16.75 20.83 -9.59
C HIS A 42 16.85 22.23 -10.23
N ALA A 43 16.13 22.45 -11.34
CA ALA A 43 16.32 23.65 -12.16
C ALA A 43 16.15 24.98 -11.39
N PRO A 44 15.16 25.16 -10.49
CA PRO A 44 15.07 26.38 -9.67
C PRO A 44 16.30 26.58 -8.77
N VAL A 45 16.83 25.50 -8.20
CA VAL A 45 18.02 25.54 -7.33
C VAL A 45 19.27 25.88 -8.13
N ALA A 46 19.44 25.30 -9.32
CA ALA A 46 20.55 25.63 -10.22
C ALA A 46 20.55 27.11 -10.63
N LYS A 47 19.37 27.75 -10.67
CA LYS A 47 19.20 29.17 -10.96
C LYS A 47 19.34 30.08 -9.74
N GLY A 48 19.46 29.53 -8.52
CA GLY A 48 19.50 30.33 -7.28
C GLY A 48 18.12 30.76 -6.75
N ALA A 49 17.03 30.29 -7.34
CA ALA A 49 15.66 30.72 -7.03
C ALA A 49 15.11 30.09 -5.74
N CYS A 50 15.82 30.23 -4.62
CA CYS A 50 15.46 29.62 -3.32
C CYS A 50 14.09 30.08 -2.83
N ILE A 51 13.78 31.37 -3.04
CA ILE A 51 12.54 31.99 -2.56
C ILE A 51 11.31 31.60 -3.38
N SER A 52 11.45 30.85 -4.47
CA SER A 52 10.30 30.28 -5.18
C SER A 52 9.65 29.13 -4.39
N CYS A 53 10.42 28.51 -3.48
CA CYS A 53 9.95 27.40 -2.65
C CYS A 53 9.96 27.74 -1.16
N HIS A 54 10.90 28.57 -0.72
CA HIS A 54 11.08 28.94 0.68
C HIS A 54 10.64 30.39 0.97
N ASN A 55 10.25 30.64 2.21
CA ASN A 55 10.14 31.98 2.78
C ASN A 55 11.19 32.14 3.90
N PRO A 56 12.26 32.92 3.69
CA PRO A 56 13.38 32.99 4.63
C PRO A 56 13.04 33.66 5.97
N HIS A 57 11.88 34.31 6.11
CA HIS A 57 11.49 34.98 7.35
C HIS A 57 10.55 34.13 8.20
N VAL A 58 9.43 33.71 7.62
CA VAL A 58 8.42 32.93 8.34
C VAL A 58 7.61 32.11 7.36
N ALA A 59 7.37 30.84 7.68
CA ALA A 59 6.47 30.00 6.92
C ALA A 59 5.66 29.10 7.86
N LYS A 60 4.46 28.75 7.40
CA LYS A 60 3.55 27.85 8.11
C LYS A 60 4.03 26.38 8.12
N TYR A 61 4.87 26.02 7.14
CA TYR A 61 5.28 24.65 6.90
C TYR A 61 6.75 24.44 7.25
N GLU A 62 7.07 23.22 7.70
CA GLU A 62 8.43 22.81 8.08
C GLU A 62 9.43 23.08 6.95
N GLY A 63 10.66 23.48 7.32
CA GLY A 63 11.69 23.83 6.34
C GLY A 63 11.44 25.16 5.64
N LEU A 64 10.62 26.05 6.22
CA LEU A 64 10.28 27.36 5.67
C LEU A 64 9.59 27.30 4.31
N LEU A 65 8.83 26.25 4.02
CA LEU A 65 8.19 26.08 2.71
C LEU A 65 6.98 27.01 2.53
N GLN A 66 6.80 27.54 1.32
CA GLN A 66 5.66 28.41 1.01
C GLN A 66 4.32 27.67 0.89
N GLN A 67 4.35 26.38 0.55
CA GLN A 67 3.16 25.53 0.41
C GLN A 67 3.42 24.15 1.02
N LYS A 68 2.35 23.41 1.30
CA LYS A 68 2.41 22.11 1.97
C LYS A 68 2.79 21.00 0.98
N GLY A 69 3.86 20.27 1.26
CA GLY A 69 4.18 19.00 0.58
C GLY A 69 4.10 19.09 -0.95
N ALA A 70 3.33 18.19 -1.57
CA ALA A 70 3.19 18.12 -3.03
C ALA A 70 2.52 19.36 -3.67
N ASP A 71 1.72 20.15 -2.96
CA ASP A 71 1.13 21.37 -3.54
C ASP A 71 2.22 22.35 -4.01
N LEU A 72 3.33 22.41 -3.28
CA LEU A 72 4.49 23.20 -3.68
C LEU A 72 5.13 22.70 -4.97
N CYS A 73 5.26 21.39 -5.13
CA CYS A 73 5.80 20.80 -6.35
C CYS A 73 4.86 21.08 -7.54
N TYR A 74 3.56 20.87 -7.32
CA TYR A 74 2.54 20.98 -8.35
C TYR A 74 2.19 22.42 -8.74
N SER A 75 2.66 23.44 -8.03
CA SER A 75 2.57 24.83 -8.51
C SER A 75 3.29 25.01 -9.85
N CYS A 76 4.36 24.24 -10.08
CA CYS A 76 5.10 24.19 -11.35
C CYS A 76 4.86 22.89 -12.12
N HIS A 77 4.74 21.74 -11.45
CA HIS A 77 4.56 20.41 -12.05
C HIS A 77 3.08 20.04 -12.26
N GLN A 78 2.32 20.92 -12.91
CA GLN A 78 0.86 20.75 -13.05
C GLN A 78 0.48 19.54 -13.92
N GLN A 79 1.30 19.20 -14.91
CA GLN A 79 1.06 18.04 -15.77
C GLN A 79 1.22 16.73 -14.97
N GLU A 80 2.23 16.65 -14.11
CA GLU A 80 2.44 15.52 -13.22
C GLU A 80 1.28 15.38 -12.22
N ARG A 81 0.73 16.48 -11.70
CA ARG A 81 -0.47 16.45 -10.85
C ARG A 81 -1.64 15.74 -11.53
N ILE A 82 -1.85 16.03 -12.81
CA ILE A 82 -2.92 15.44 -13.62
C ILE A 82 -2.58 14.00 -14.00
N ALA A 83 -1.31 13.72 -14.31
CA ALA A 83 -0.88 12.39 -14.68
C ALA A 83 -0.96 11.42 -13.50
N TYR A 84 -0.49 11.82 -12.32
CA TYR A 84 -0.35 11.00 -11.12
C TYR A 84 -1.63 10.85 -10.30
N SER A 85 -2.70 11.55 -10.66
CA SER A 85 -4.04 11.35 -10.07
C SER A 85 -4.85 10.23 -10.73
N LYS A 86 -4.35 9.67 -11.85
CA LYS A 86 -5.07 8.66 -12.63
C LYS A 86 -4.70 7.23 -12.21
N GLY A 87 -5.69 6.34 -12.29
CA GLY A 87 -5.51 4.92 -12.06
C GLY A 87 -5.20 4.58 -10.61
N LYS A 88 -4.40 3.53 -10.41
CA LYS A 88 -3.87 3.12 -9.11
C LYS A 88 -2.63 3.96 -8.82
N VAL A 89 -2.72 4.77 -7.79
CA VAL A 89 -1.65 5.69 -7.38
C VAL A 89 -0.85 5.06 -6.25
N HIS A 90 0.47 5.14 -6.34
CA HIS A 90 1.36 4.66 -5.30
C HIS A 90 1.19 5.51 -4.03
N LYS A 91 1.06 4.87 -2.86
CA LYS A 91 0.71 5.53 -1.59
C LYS A 91 1.54 6.79 -1.26
N PRO A 92 2.88 6.81 -1.39
CA PRO A 92 3.67 8.03 -1.13
C PRO A 92 3.29 9.20 -2.06
N VAL A 93 2.91 8.90 -3.30
CA VAL A 93 2.45 9.91 -4.27
C VAL A 93 1.05 10.39 -3.93
N GLN A 94 0.17 9.47 -3.54
CA GLN A 94 -1.19 9.77 -3.08
C GLN A 94 -1.18 10.69 -1.85
N ASP A 95 -0.23 10.46 -0.93
CA ASP A 95 -0.04 11.25 0.29
C ASP A 95 0.65 12.60 0.03
N GLY A 96 1.13 12.84 -1.20
CA GLY A 96 1.87 14.04 -1.56
C GLY A 96 3.28 14.12 -0.96
N ASP A 97 3.87 12.98 -0.59
CA ASP A 97 5.22 12.90 -0.04
C ASP A 97 6.24 12.54 -1.13
N CYS A 98 6.46 13.49 -2.05
CA CYS A 98 7.51 13.37 -3.08
C CYS A 98 8.91 13.23 -2.43
N GLY A 99 9.07 13.86 -1.26
CA GLY A 99 10.30 13.94 -0.49
C GLY A 99 10.78 12.61 0.07
N ALA A 100 9.90 11.61 0.20
CA ALA A 100 10.26 10.26 0.62
C ALA A 100 11.32 9.62 -0.31
N CYS A 101 11.20 9.86 -1.61
CA CYS A 101 12.05 9.25 -2.64
C CYS A 101 12.98 10.26 -3.33
N HIS A 102 12.49 11.49 -3.54
CA HIS A 102 13.20 12.54 -4.26
C HIS A 102 13.85 13.55 -3.30
N ALA A 103 15.02 14.05 -3.66
CA ALA A 103 15.71 15.15 -3.01
C ALA A 103 15.40 16.44 -3.78
N PRO A 104 14.56 17.35 -3.23
CA PRO A 104 14.02 18.49 -3.99
C PRO A 104 15.06 19.52 -4.45
N HIS A 105 16.30 19.44 -3.95
CA HIS A 105 17.39 20.35 -4.30
C HIS A 105 18.37 19.73 -5.30
N ALA A 106 19.09 18.70 -4.86
CA ALA A 106 20.09 18.02 -5.66
C ALA A 106 20.24 16.58 -5.19
N ALA A 107 20.65 15.70 -6.11
CA ALA A 107 21.01 14.33 -5.80
C ALA A 107 22.20 13.87 -6.64
N GLY A 108 22.91 12.86 -6.14
CA GLY A 108 23.97 12.16 -6.90
C GLY A 108 23.44 11.29 -8.04
N ARG A 109 22.13 11.32 -8.34
CA ARG A 109 21.45 10.42 -9.30
C ARG A 109 20.42 11.20 -10.11
N ASN A 110 20.10 10.66 -11.29
CA ASN A 110 19.09 11.23 -12.17
C ASN A 110 17.71 11.29 -11.49
N ALA A 111 16.86 12.20 -11.96
CA ALA A 111 15.52 12.44 -11.41
C ALA A 111 15.51 12.69 -9.90
N LEU A 112 16.60 13.26 -9.35
CA LEU A 112 16.71 13.64 -7.94
C LEU A 112 16.54 12.49 -6.94
N LEU A 113 16.82 11.24 -7.30
CA LEU A 113 16.63 10.12 -6.37
C LEU A 113 17.63 10.13 -5.20
N ARG A 114 17.11 10.04 -3.97
CA ARG A 114 17.92 10.01 -2.73
C ARG A 114 18.85 8.80 -2.66
N LYS A 115 18.37 7.62 -3.07
CA LYS A 115 19.09 6.34 -3.05
C LYS A 115 19.03 5.66 -4.42
N PRO A 116 19.86 4.64 -4.70
CA PRO A 116 19.68 3.80 -5.89
C PRO A 116 18.26 3.23 -5.91
N LEU A 117 17.67 3.05 -7.10
CA LEU A 117 16.26 2.70 -7.26
C LEU A 117 15.83 1.52 -6.37
N ALA A 118 16.58 0.41 -6.42
CA ALA A 118 16.32 -0.75 -5.58
C ALA A 118 16.30 -0.42 -4.08
N GLN A 119 17.26 0.36 -3.59
CA GLN A 119 17.32 0.73 -2.17
C GLN A 119 16.18 1.69 -1.78
N THR A 120 15.72 2.54 -2.70
CA THR A 120 14.54 3.39 -2.49
C THR A 120 13.29 2.51 -2.31
N CYS A 121 13.07 1.55 -3.22
CA CYS A 121 11.92 0.66 -3.16
C CYS A 121 11.97 -0.25 -1.93
N LEU A 122 13.10 -0.92 -1.71
CA LEU A 122 13.31 -1.89 -0.62
C LEU A 122 13.37 -1.26 0.77
N GLY A 123 13.46 0.07 0.87
CA GLY A 123 13.31 0.79 2.14
C GLY A 123 11.94 0.57 2.77
N CYS A 124 10.90 0.48 1.94
CA CYS A 124 9.51 0.24 2.38
C CYS A 124 9.00 -1.14 1.94
N HIS A 125 9.31 -1.56 0.71
CA HIS A 125 8.96 -2.88 0.17
C HIS A 125 9.98 -3.92 0.60
N GLN A 126 9.96 -4.24 1.90
CA GLN A 126 10.74 -5.30 2.49
C GLN A 126 10.11 -6.65 2.09
N GLU A 127 10.29 -7.03 0.83
CA GLU A 127 10.26 -8.45 0.49
C GLU A 127 11.52 -9.08 1.07
N GLU A 128 11.40 -10.32 1.54
CA GLU A 128 12.56 -11.10 1.91
C GLU A 128 13.43 -11.23 0.65
N ASN A 129 14.49 -10.42 0.56
CA ASN A 129 15.53 -10.41 -0.48
C ASN A 129 16.36 -11.71 -0.50
N VAL A 130 15.77 -12.79 0.00
CA VAL A 130 16.38 -14.05 0.43
C VAL A 130 16.10 -15.15 -0.60
N TYR A 131 15.52 -14.83 -1.76
CA TYR A 131 15.35 -15.83 -2.81
C TYR A 131 16.71 -16.37 -3.27
N LYS A 132 16.86 -17.70 -3.23
CA LYS A 132 18.01 -18.41 -3.80
C LYS A 132 18.16 -18.16 -5.30
N ASN A 133 17.05 -18.15 -6.04
CA ASN A 133 17.05 -17.82 -7.47
C ASN A 133 16.32 -16.49 -7.65
N LYS A 134 17.08 -15.44 -7.98
CA LYS A 134 16.53 -14.11 -8.24
C LYS A 134 16.30 -13.93 -9.72
N HIS A 135 15.17 -13.34 -10.08
CA HIS A 135 14.94 -12.91 -11.44
C HIS A 135 15.93 -11.79 -11.79
N LYS A 136 16.58 -11.85 -12.95
CA LYS A 136 17.69 -10.95 -13.30
C LYS A 136 17.33 -9.46 -13.17
N PRO A 137 16.21 -8.94 -13.74
CA PRO A 137 15.84 -7.53 -13.57
C PRO A 137 15.67 -7.11 -12.11
N TYR A 138 15.18 -8.01 -11.25
CA TYR A 138 15.04 -7.76 -9.82
C TYR A 138 16.41 -7.76 -9.12
N ALA A 139 17.26 -8.75 -9.42
CA ALA A 139 18.62 -8.85 -8.88
C ALA A 139 19.49 -7.62 -9.24
N ASP A 140 19.33 -7.12 -10.46
CA ASP A 140 20.02 -5.92 -10.95
C ASP A 140 19.42 -4.61 -10.39
N GLY A 141 18.33 -4.70 -9.61
CA GLY A 141 17.68 -3.54 -9.01
C GLY A 141 16.86 -2.68 -9.98
N ASN A 142 16.54 -3.22 -11.15
CA ASN A 142 15.79 -2.54 -12.20
C ASN A 142 14.28 -2.73 -12.03
N CYS A 143 13.72 -2.24 -10.91
CA CYS A 143 12.29 -2.31 -10.62
C CYS A 143 11.44 -1.65 -11.73
N GLY A 144 12.01 -0.61 -12.36
CA GLY A 144 11.40 0.12 -13.47
C GLY A 144 11.30 -0.69 -14.76
N ALA A 145 11.88 -1.89 -14.86
CA ALA A 145 11.63 -2.77 -16.01
C ALA A 145 10.15 -3.20 -16.07
N CYS A 146 9.53 -3.39 -14.90
CA CYS A 146 8.19 -3.96 -14.77
C CYS A 146 7.18 -2.97 -14.18
N HIS A 147 7.61 -2.13 -13.24
CA HIS A 147 6.73 -1.24 -12.49
C HIS A 147 6.81 0.22 -12.96
N LEU A 148 5.71 0.94 -12.78
CA LEU A 148 5.59 2.39 -12.86
C LEU A 148 5.51 2.96 -11.44
N SER A 149 6.59 3.56 -10.95
CA SER A 149 6.76 3.89 -9.52
C SER A 149 5.78 4.91 -8.94
N HIS A 150 5.04 5.63 -9.78
CA HIS A 150 4.09 6.66 -9.35
C HIS A 150 2.64 6.20 -9.47
N ASN A 151 2.24 5.69 -10.64
CA ASN A 151 0.91 5.15 -10.86
C ASN A 151 0.85 4.21 -12.07
N SER A 152 -0.23 3.44 -12.16
CA SER A 152 -0.58 2.66 -13.34
C SER A 152 -2.09 2.48 -13.44
N SER A 153 -2.60 2.19 -14.62
CA SER A 153 -3.97 1.67 -14.77
C SER A 153 -4.13 0.22 -14.30
N ARG A 154 -3.02 -0.46 -13.96
CA ARG A 154 -2.97 -1.87 -13.57
C ARG A 154 -2.58 -2.04 -12.10
N GLU A 155 -3.06 -3.14 -11.51
CA GLU A 155 -2.67 -3.58 -10.17
C GLU A 155 -1.14 -3.77 -10.06
N GLN A 156 -0.62 -3.62 -8.85
CA GLN A 156 0.83 -3.69 -8.55
C GLN A 156 1.68 -2.72 -9.39
N LEU A 157 1.06 -1.70 -9.98
CA LEU A 157 1.71 -0.67 -10.78
C LEU A 157 2.45 -1.20 -12.02
N LEU A 158 1.96 -2.27 -12.64
CA LEU A 158 2.63 -2.88 -13.81
C LEU A 158 2.56 -1.99 -15.06
N LYS A 159 3.61 -2.03 -15.89
CA LYS A 159 3.69 -1.33 -17.19
C LYS A 159 2.76 -1.93 -18.25
N SER A 160 2.76 -3.25 -18.37
CA SER A 160 1.91 -4.02 -19.30
C SER A 160 1.08 -5.08 -18.54
N SER A 161 0.23 -5.85 -19.23
CA SER A 161 -0.38 -7.03 -18.60
C SER A 161 0.71 -8.06 -18.28
N GLY A 162 0.50 -8.92 -17.27
CA GLY A 162 1.52 -9.87 -16.80
C GLY A 162 2.18 -10.66 -17.93
N ASP A 163 1.39 -11.32 -18.78
CA ASP A 163 1.92 -12.12 -19.88
C ASP A 163 2.64 -11.26 -20.92
N GLN A 164 2.04 -10.12 -21.31
CA GLN A 164 2.66 -9.23 -22.29
C GLN A 164 3.99 -8.66 -21.78
N LEU A 165 4.10 -8.40 -20.48
CA LEU A 165 5.32 -7.94 -19.85
C LEU A 165 6.43 -9.00 -19.92
N CYS A 166 6.10 -10.24 -19.59
CA CYS A 166 7.04 -11.36 -19.66
C CYS A 166 7.50 -11.62 -21.11
N LEU A 167 6.56 -11.64 -22.06
CA LEU A 167 6.81 -11.99 -23.46
C LEU A 167 7.57 -10.90 -24.25
N GLN A 168 7.75 -9.71 -23.68
CA GLN A 168 8.67 -8.71 -24.24
C GLN A 168 10.11 -9.22 -24.25
N CYS A 169 10.51 -9.98 -23.22
CA CYS A 169 11.84 -10.55 -23.06
C CYS A 169 11.88 -12.07 -23.31
N HIS A 170 10.92 -12.83 -22.77
CA HIS A 170 10.87 -14.29 -22.88
C HIS A 170 10.13 -14.71 -24.14
N LYS A 171 10.85 -15.20 -25.16
CA LYS A 171 10.25 -15.56 -26.44
C LYS A 171 9.60 -16.95 -26.39
N ASP A 172 8.57 -17.14 -27.21
CA ASP A 172 7.74 -18.35 -27.23
C ASP A 172 8.53 -19.67 -27.30
N PRO A 173 9.62 -19.82 -28.10
CA PRO A 173 10.38 -21.07 -28.13
C PRO A 173 10.96 -21.47 -26.76
N GLU A 174 11.46 -20.49 -25.99
CA GLU A 174 12.01 -20.72 -24.64
C GLU A 174 10.91 -21.09 -23.65
N VAL A 175 9.78 -20.39 -23.73
CA VAL A 175 8.60 -20.66 -22.88
C VAL A 175 8.05 -22.05 -23.16
N LEU A 176 7.92 -22.44 -24.43
CA LEU A 176 7.43 -23.77 -24.83
C LEU A 176 8.36 -24.89 -24.39
N ALA A 177 9.68 -24.69 -24.49
CA ALA A 177 10.66 -25.68 -24.03
C ALA A 177 10.54 -25.94 -22.52
N GLY A 178 10.36 -24.89 -21.72
CA GLY A 178 10.18 -24.99 -20.26
C GLY A 178 8.85 -25.58 -19.82
N HIS A 179 7.84 -25.62 -20.69
CA HIS A 179 6.49 -26.09 -20.39
C HIS A 179 6.06 -27.29 -21.23
N LYS A 180 7.02 -28.07 -21.73
CA LYS A 180 6.74 -29.28 -22.52
C LYS A 180 5.84 -30.23 -21.71
N GLY A 181 4.69 -30.61 -22.29
CA GLY A 181 3.71 -31.47 -21.65
C GLY A 181 2.63 -30.75 -20.85
N PHE A 182 2.65 -29.41 -20.77
CA PHE A 182 1.53 -28.65 -20.21
C PHE A 182 0.32 -28.71 -21.17
N PRO A 183 -0.90 -29.07 -20.70
CA PRO A 183 -2.00 -29.48 -21.57
C PRO A 183 -2.71 -28.32 -22.31
N ARG A 184 -2.32 -27.07 -22.05
CA ARG A 184 -2.96 -25.88 -22.62
C ARG A 184 -1.90 -24.84 -22.98
N LYS A 185 -2.29 -23.78 -23.70
CA LYS A 185 -1.41 -22.62 -23.88
C LYS A 185 -1.10 -22.00 -22.52
N VAL A 186 0.18 -21.88 -22.19
CA VAL A 186 0.66 -21.22 -20.98
C VAL A 186 0.29 -19.75 -21.03
N ARG A 187 -0.34 -19.27 -19.97
CA ARG A 187 -0.78 -17.89 -19.77
C ARG A 187 -0.79 -17.60 -18.28
N LEU A 188 -0.93 -16.34 -17.93
CA LEU A 188 -0.91 -15.82 -16.56
C LEU A 188 0.38 -16.25 -15.84
N CYS A 189 1.54 -15.98 -16.43
CA CYS A 189 2.83 -16.48 -15.95
C CYS A 189 3.04 -16.26 -14.44
N SER A 190 2.57 -15.13 -13.92
CA SER A 190 2.71 -14.75 -12.50
C SER A 190 1.85 -15.59 -11.53
N THR A 191 0.92 -16.42 -11.99
CA THR A 191 0.16 -17.32 -11.10
C THR A 191 1.01 -18.51 -10.66
N CYS A 192 1.90 -18.98 -11.53
CA CYS A 192 2.83 -20.08 -11.26
C CYS A 192 4.22 -19.57 -10.87
N HIS A 193 4.66 -18.44 -11.43
CA HIS A 193 6.00 -17.89 -11.21
C HIS A 193 5.98 -16.64 -10.33
N ASN A 194 7.00 -16.49 -9.50
CA ASN A 194 7.27 -15.23 -8.81
C ASN A 194 8.22 -14.38 -9.67
N PRO A 195 7.82 -13.18 -10.12
CA PRO A 195 8.61 -12.35 -11.01
C PRO A 195 9.82 -11.67 -10.35
N HIS A 196 9.95 -11.73 -9.03
CA HIS A 196 11.12 -11.23 -8.28
C HIS A 196 12.14 -12.33 -8.02
N GLY A 197 11.68 -13.50 -7.57
CA GLY A 197 12.56 -14.62 -7.24
C GLY A 197 11.83 -15.78 -6.57
N SER A 198 12.47 -16.94 -6.50
CA SER A 198 12.00 -18.10 -5.75
C SER A 198 13.13 -19.04 -5.33
N GLU A 199 12.86 -19.88 -4.33
CA GLU A 199 13.70 -21.02 -3.98
C GLU A 199 13.75 -22.10 -5.06
N LYS A 200 12.70 -22.19 -5.89
CA LYS A 200 12.60 -23.20 -6.95
C LYS A 200 13.22 -22.70 -8.26
N LYS A 201 13.76 -23.63 -9.03
CA LYS A 201 14.21 -23.39 -10.41
C LYS A 201 13.04 -22.87 -11.27
N GLY A 202 13.38 -22.07 -12.28
CA GLY A 202 12.38 -21.44 -13.14
C GLY A 202 11.47 -20.45 -12.42
N LEU A 203 11.84 -19.98 -11.23
CA LEU A 203 11.08 -19.01 -10.44
C LEU A 203 9.66 -19.48 -10.04
N MET A 204 9.41 -20.79 -10.01
CA MET A 204 8.13 -21.34 -9.59
C MET A 204 7.80 -20.98 -8.14
N ARG A 205 6.56 -20.61 -7.85
CA ARG A 205 6.13 -20.24 -6.50
C ARG A 205 6.33 -21.37 -5.47
N ALA A 206 6.52 -20.97 -4.22
CA ALA A 206 7.01 -21.86 -3.15
C ALA A 206 6.06 -23.04 -2.86
N PHE A 207 4.76 -22.80 -2.83
CA PHE A 207 3.72 -23.79 -2.54
C PHE A 207 2.94 -24.11 -3.82
N VAL A 208 2.68 -25.40 -4.03
CA VAL A 208 1.88 -25.93 -5.15
C VAL A 208 0.79 -26.81 -4.57
N HIS A 209 -0.39 -26.78 -5.19
CA HIS A 209 -1.54 -27.56 -4.77
C HIS A 209 -1.19 -29.06 -4.82
N PRO A 210 -1.48 -29.86 -3.76
CA PRO A 210 -1.12 -31.28 -3.75
C PRO A 210 -1.70 -32.07 -4.92
N GLU A 211 -2.94 -31.75 -5.32
CA GLU A 211 -3.67 -32.33 -6.45
C GLU A 211 -2.95 -32.11 -7.79
N ASP A 212 -2.16 -31.04 -7.94
CA ASP A 212 -1.36 -30.84 -9.16
C ASP A 212 -0.36 -31.99 -9.37
N LYS A 213 0.10 -32.65 -8.29
CA LYS A 213 0.98 -33.84 -8.38
C LYS A 213 0.24 -35.10 -8.86
N LYS A 214 -1.08 -35.15 -8.70
CA LYS A 214 -1.94 -36.25 -9.17
C LYS A 214 -2.32 -36.08 -10.66
N GLY A 215 -1.90 -34.98 -11.28
CA GLY A 215 -2.19 -34.64 -12.67
C GLY A 215 -3.40 -33.74 -12.82
N CYS A 216 -3.41 -32.96 -13.92
CA CYS A 216 -4.40 -31.92 -14.20
C CYS A 216 -5.85 -32.44 -14.21
N ASN A 217 -6.03 -33.69 -14.66
CA ASN A 217 -7.36 -34.31 -14.79
C ASN A 217 -8.01 -34.60 -13.44
N SER A 218 -7.25 -34.65 -12.33
CA SER A 218 -7.83 -34.84 -10.99
C SER A 218 -8.87 -33.77 -10.62
N CYS A 219 -8.74 -32.56 -11.19
CA CYS A 219 -9.70 -31.47 -11.06
C CYS A 219 -10.37 -31.08 -12.38
N HIS A 220 -9.63 -31.01 -13.50
CA HIS A 220 -10.13 -30.42 -14.74
C HIS A 220 -10.96 -31.36 -15.64
N SER A 221 -11.04 -32.66 -15.34
CA SER A 221 -11.89 -33.58 -16.12
C SER A 221 -13.31 -33.72 -15.56
N LYS A 222 -13.60 -33.07 -14.42
CA LYS A 222 -14.92 -33.09 -13.81
C LYS A 222 -15.78 -32.01 -14.45
N ASP A 223 -17.03 -32.32 -14.80
CA ASP A 223 -18.03 -31.31 -15.20
C ASP A 223 -18.66 -30.65 -13.97
N ILE A 224 -17.81 -30.09 -13.12
CA ILE A 224 -18.20 -29.32 -11.93
C ILE A 224 -17.62 -27.93 -12.10
N ARG A 225 -18.46 -26.90 -11.92
CA ARG A 225 -18.09 -25.51 -12.17
C ARG A 225 -17.98 -24.72 -10.87
N ASP A 226 -17.33 -23.57 -10.97
CA ASP A 226 -17.23 -22.57 -9.91
C ASP A 226 -16.76 -23.14 -8.56
N SER A 227 -17.36 -22.67 -7.47
CA SER A 227 -16.97 -23.05 -6.11
C SER A 227 -17.30 -24.51 -5.79
N ASP A 228 -18.24 -25.14 -6.51
CA ASP A 228 -18.60 -26.55 -6.28
C ASP A 228 -17.43 -27.50 -6.60
N LEU A 229 -16.58 -27.14 -7.56
CA LEU A 229 -15.36 -27.92 -7.83
C LEU A 229 -14.46 -27.95 -6.60
N CYS A 230 -14.27 -26.80 -5.96
CA CYS A 230 -13.47 -26.67 -4.74
C CYS A 230 -14.11 -27.47 -3.60
N PHE A 231 -15.43 -27.38 -3.42
CA PHE A 231 -16.14 -28.07 -2.35
C PHE A 231 -16.19 -29.58 -2.50
N SER A 232 -15.96 -30.13 -3.70
CA SER A 232 -15.81 -31.58 -3.90
C SER A 232 -14.68 -32.20 -3.07
N CYS A 233 -13.69 -31.40 -2.66
CA CYS A 233 -12.62 -31.82 -1.76
C CYS A 233 -12.58 -30.99 -0.45
N HIS A 234 -12.98 -29.72 -0.48
CA HIS A 234 -12.99 -28.81 0.68
C HIS A 234 -14.37 -28.74 1.36
N ALA A 235 -14.96 -29.89 1.66
CA ALA A 235 -16.30 -29.98 2.26
C ALA A 235 -16.41 -29.25 3.62
N GLU A 236 -15.33 -29.20 4.40
CA GLU A 236 -15.34 -28.49 5.68
C GLU A 236 -15.35 -26.97 5.51
N VAL A 237 -14.69 -26.46 4.47
CA VAL A 237 -14.76 -25.04 4.12
C VAL A 237 -16.17 -24.67 3.66
N LYS A 238 -16.85 -25.58 2.94
CA LYS A 238 -18.27 -25.39 2.55
C LYS A 238 -19.14 -25.10 3.76
N LYS A 239 -18.95 -25.81 4.88
CA LYS A 239 -19.71 -25.55 6.12
C LYS A 239 -19.46 -24.16 6.68
N GLN A 240 -18.21 -23.70 6.65
CA GLN A 240 -17.81 -22.38 7.19
C GLN A 240 -18.39 -21.22 6.37
N VAL A 241 -18.35 -21.31 5.05
CA VAL A 241 -18.85 -20.23 4.18
C VAL A 241 -20.39 -20.14 4.15
N MET A 242 -21.09 -21.18 4.62
CA MET A 242 -22.54 -21.20 4.78
C MET A 242 -23.00 -20.62 6.13
N ALA A 243 -22.07 -20.13 6.96
CA ALA A 243 -22.40 -19.40 8.17
C ALA A 243 -23.10 -18.06 7.86
N THR A 244 -23.79 -17.50 8.86
CA THR A 244 -24.59 -16.26 8.71
C THR A 244 -23.79 -15.08 8.18
N HIS A 245 -22.53 -14.93 8.60
CA HIS A 245 -21.61 -13.94 8.06
C HIS A 245 -20.46 -14.67 7.36
N SER A 246 -20.27 -14.42 6.07
CA SER A 246 -19.23 -15.06 5.27
C SER A 246 -18.80 -14.18 4.10
N HIS A 247 -17.67 -14.54 3.50
CA HIS A 247 -17.21 -13.89 2.26
C HIS A 247 -17.84 -14.51 0.99
N LEU A 248 -18.72 -15.49 1.13
CA LEU A 248 -19.49 -16.03 0.00
C LEU A 248 -20.69 -15.11 -0.26
N GLN A 249 -20.47 -14.03 -0.98
CA GLN A 249 -21.55 -13.19 -1.49
C GLN A 249 -22.09 -13.79 -2.79
N ALA A 250 -23.41 -13.86 -2.91
CA ALA A 250 -24.18 -14.61 -3.91
C ALA A 250 -24.09 -14.06 -5.36
N ASN A 251 -22.94 -13.55 -5.80
CA ASN A 251 -22.74 -13.12 -7.18
C ASN A 251 -21.96 -14.19 -7.96
N ASP A 252 -22.45 -14.48 -9.17
CA ASP A 252 -21.97 -15.53 -10.08
C ASP A 252 -20.44 -15.54 -10.23
N GLY A 253 -19.79 -16.55 -9.64
CA GLY A 253 -18.36 -16.81 -9.79
C GLY A 253 -17.72 -17.58 -8.63
N ASN A 254 -16.42 -17.87 -8.77
CA ASN A 254 -15.60 -18.52 -7.75
C ASN A 254 -14.98 -17.47 -6.81
N SER A 255 -15.67 -17.16 -5.71
CA SER A 255 -15.21 -16.20 -4.69
C SER A 255 -13.89 -16.61 -4.02
N CYS A 256 -13.59 -17.92 -3.99
CA CYS A 256 -12.35 -18.44 -3.40
C CYS A 256 -11.12 -17.88 -4.11
N MET A 257 -11.18 -17.71 -5.43
CA MET A 257 -10.07 -17.20 -6.25
C MET A 257 -9.78 -15.71 -6.02
N GLY A 258 -10.64 -14.98 -5.33
CA GLY A 258 -10.33 -13.63 -4.84
C GLY A 258 -9.17 -13.64 -3.85
N CYS A 259 -9.09 -14.70 -3.03
CA CYS A 259 -8.10 -14.85 -1.97
C CYS A 259 -7.03 -15.90 -2.27
N HIS A 260 -7.41 -17.00 -2.92
CA HIS A 260 -6.57 -18.16 -3.17
C HIS A 260 -6.13 -18.28 -4.63
N SER A 261 -4.97 -18.89 -4.84
CA SER A 261 -4.52 -19.38 -6.14
C SER A 261 -4.68 -20.91 -6.14
N PRO A 262 -5.50 -21.49 -7.03
CA PRO A 262 -5.81 -22.93 -6.99
C PRO A 262 -4.63 -23.83 -7.36
N HIS A 263 -3.55 -23.30 -7.93
CA HIS A 263 -2.39 -24.09 -8.35
C HIS A 263 -1.14 -23.78 -7.53
N ALA A 264 -0.73 -22.52 -7.43
CA ALA A 264 0.53 -22.18 -6.77
C ALA A 264 0.51 -20.79 -6.11
N ALA A 265 1.22 -20.67 -5.00
CA ALA A 265 1.40 -19.41 -4.28
C ALA A 265 2.73 -19.39 -3.51
N ASP A 266 3.18 -18.21 -3.08
CA ASP A 266 4.36 -18.10 -2.21
C ASP A 266 4.05 -18.26 -0.73
N THR A 267 2.77 -18.33 -0.38
CA THR A 267 2.29 -18.46 0.99
C THR A 267 1.66 -19.83 1.23
N LYS A 268 1.64 -20.25 2.49
CA LYS A 268 0.90 -21.43 2.94
C LYS A 268 -0.59 -21.25 2.62
N ASN A 269 -1.32 -22.37 2.48
CA ASN A 269 -2.74 -22.39 2.10
C ASN A 269 -3.06 -21.72 0.76
N LEU A 270 -2.04 -21.50 -0.07
CA LEU A 270 -2.16 -20.95 -1.42
C LEU A 270 -2.81 -19.55 -1.49
N LEU A 271 -2.56 -18.68 -0.51
CA LEU A 271 -3.06 -17.30 -0.57
C LEU A 271 -2.32 -16.49 -1.64
N ARG A 272 -3.04 -15.64 -2.37
CA ARG A 272 -2.49 -14.79 -3.45
C ARG A 272 -1.53 -13.70 -2.95
N GLY A 273 -1.41 -13.52 -1.64
CA GLY A 273 -0.51 -12.58 -0.99
C GLY A 273 -0.39 -12.86 0.50
N LYS A 274 0.32 -11.98 1.24
CA LYS A 274 0.33 -12.00 2.70
C LYS A 274 -1.09 -11.73 3.21
N GLU A 275 -1.48 -12.41 4.29
CA GLU A 275 -2.85 -12.36 4.83
C GLU A 275 -3.37 -10.93 5.02
N ASN A 276 -2.62 -10.10 5.76
CA ASN A 276 -3.00 -8.71 6.02
C ASN A 276 -3.16 -7.87 4.73
N GLN A 277 -2.23 -8.02 3.78
CA GLN A 277 -2.28 -7.31 2.51
C GLN A 277 -3.50 -7.70 1.69
N LEU A 278 -3.86 -8.99 1.73
CA LEU A 278 -5.03 -9.52 1.05
C LEU A 278 -6.33 -9.01 1.69
N CYS A 279 -6.41 -8.98 3.02
CA CYS A 279 -7.58 -8.40 3.69
C CYS A 279 -7.72 -6.90 3.35
N TRP A 280 -6.62 -6.16 3.38
CA TRP A 280 -6.62 -4.72 3.14
C TRP A 280 -6.87 -4.31 1.69
N SER A 281 -6.76 -5.22 0.71
CA SER A 281 -7.13 -4.89 -0.67
C SER A 281 -8.62 -4.60 -0.82
N CYS A 282 -9.45 -5.15 0.07
CA CYS A 282 -10.89 -4.87 0.15
C CYS A 282 -11.23 -4.03 1.39
N HIS A 283 -10.56 -4.25 2.51
CA HIS A 283 -10.77 -3.53 3.78
C HIS A 283 -9.75 -2.40 3.99
N SER A 284 -9.51 -1.59 2.96
CA SER A 284 -8.48 -0.53 2.97
C SER A 284 -8.73 0.50 4.07
N GLU A 285 -9.98 0.89 4.30
CA GLU A 285 -10.34 1.85 5.36
C GLU A 285 -9.95 1.36 6.77
N THR A 286 -9.99 0.04 7.00
CA THR A 286 -9.57 -0.53 8.27
C THR A 286 -8.06 -0.34 8.44
N ALA A 287 -7.29 -0.60 7.38
CA ALA A 287 -5.85 -0.34 7.38
C ALA A 287 -5.53 1.15 7.62
N GLU A 288 -6.26 2.05 6.97
CA GLU A 288 -6.09 3.51 7.09
C GLU A 288 -6.39 4.00 8.51
N ARG A 289 -7.50 3.55 9.13
CA ARG A 289 -7.84 3.89 10.51
C ARG A 289 -6.84 3.35 11.52
N MET A 290 -6.31 2.15 11.29
CA MET A 290 -5.33 1.53 12.16
C MET A 290 -3.92 2.13 12.01
N ALA A 291 -3.56 2.64 10.84
CA ALA A 291 -2.21 3.12 10.55
C ALA A 291 -1.70 4.19 11.54
N PRO A 292 -2.44 5.27 11.85
CA PRO A 292 -1.98 6.33 12.75
C PRO A 292 -2.10 5.98 14.24
N SER A 293 -2.85 4.93 14.61
CA SER A 293 -3.13 4.65 16.02
C SER A 293 -1.85 4.38 16.83
N LEU A 294 -1.73 5.02 18.00
CA LEU A 294 -0.56 4.87 18.87
C LEU A 294 -0.45 3.46 19.50
N HIS A 295 -1.59 2.85 19.80
CA HIS A 295 -1.66 1.55 20.48
C HIS A 295 -2.51 0.57 19.68
N LYS A 296 -1.89 -0.52 19.21
CA LYS A 296 -2.55 -1.57 18.41
C LYS A 296 -2.31 -2.91 19.09
N HIS A 297 -3.29 -3.80 19.06
CA HIS A 297 -3.13 -5.11 19.66
C HIS A 297 -2.05 -5.91 18.89
N PRO A 298 -1.12 -6.64 19.56
CA PRO A 298 -0.03 -7.33 18.86
C PRO A 298 -0.49 -8.29 17.76
N ALA A 299 -1.63 -8.96 17.99
CA ALA A 299 -2.22 -9.92 17.05
C ALA A 299 -2.84 -9.29 15.78
N VAL A 300 -2.97 -7.96 15.67
CA VAL A 300 -3.62 -7.34 14.48
C VAL A 300 -2.84 -7.55 13.18
N LYS A 301 -1.60 -8.06 13.27
CA LYS A 301 -0.81 -8.48 12.10
C LYS A 301 -1.37 -9.74 11.43
N SER A 302 -2.18 -10.53 12.15
CA SER A 302 -2.79 -11.78 11.71
C SER A 302 -4.29 -11.73 11.98
N CYS A 303 -5.06 -11.25 11.00
CA CYS A 303 -6.49 -11.00 11.14
C CYS A 303 -7.27 -12.25 11.55
N SER A 304 -6.84 -13.41 11.05
CA SER A 304 -7.42 -14.72 11.33
C SER A 304 -7.21 -15.20 12.77
N GLU A 305 -6.45 -14.51 13.62
CA GLU A 305 -6.39 -14.85 15.06
C GLU A 305 -7.74 -14.59 15.74
N CYS A 306 -8.45 -13.54 15.31
CA CYS A 306 -9.75 -13.15 15.85
C CYS A 306 -10.89 -13.44 14.88
N HIS A 307 -10.69 -13.19 13.59
CA HIS A 307 -11.69 -13.37 12.55
C HIS A 307 -11.63 -14.78 11.93
N ALA A 308 -12.76 -15.26 11.44
CA ALA A 308 -12.89 -16.47 10.65
C ALA A 308 -12.99 -16.07 9.17
N PRO A 309 -11.91 -16.22 8.36
CA PRO A 309 -11.87 -15.67 7.01
C PRO A 309 -12.90 -16.26 6.05
N HIS A 310 -13.41 -17.46 6.30
CA HIS A 310 -14.43 -18.08 5.45
C HIS A 310 -15.84 -17.69 5.89
N GLY A 311 -16.12 -17.75 7.20
CA GLY A 311 -17.37 -17.31 7.79
C GLY A 311 -17.50 -17.70 9.25
N ALA A 312 -18.38 -17.01 9.96
CA ALA A 312 -18.84 -17.34 11.31
C ALA A 312 -20.28 -16.86 11.52
N ASN A 313 -20.95 -17.41 12.53
CA ASN A 313 -22.30 -16.95 12.91
C ASN A 313 -22.28 -15.64 13.71
N GLN A 314 -21.09 -15.20 14.13
CA GLN A 314 -20.93 -13.96 14.88
C GLN A 314 -20.65 -12.78 13.96
N VAL A 315 -21.18 -11.61 14.31
CA VAL A 315 -20.97 -10.34 13.59
C VAL A 315 -19.48 -10.10 13.38
N ALA A 316 -19.12 -9.54 12.22
CA ALA A 316 -17.73 -9.35 11.79
C ALA A 316 -16.93 -10.67 11.67
N MET A 317 -17.61 -11.82 11.56
CA MET A 317 -17.02 -13.15 11.44
C MET A 317 -16.07 -13.48 12.59
N LEU A 318 -16.41 -13.11 13.82
CA LEU A 318 -15.57 -13.43 14.96
C LEU A 318 -15.59 -14.93 15.27
N LYS A 319 -14.43 -15.48 15.64
CA LYS A 319 -14.26 -16.92 15.94
C LYS A 319 -14.99 -17.38 17.21
N ALA A 320 -15.45 -16.46 18.05
CA ALA A 320 -16.19 -16.74 19.28
C ALA A 320 -17.04 -15.52 19.66
N GLU A 321 -18.03 -15.74 20.50
CA GLU A 321 -19.00 -14.72 20.92
C GLU A 321 -18.45 -13.83 22.03
N GLY A 322 -18.68 -12.51 21.92
CA GLY A 322 -18.42 -11.53 22.97
C GLY A 322 -17.06 -11.72 23.65
N ASN A 323 -17.08 -11.84 24.98
CA ASN A 323 -15.86 -11.97 25.78
C ASN A 323 -15.14 -13.30 25.58
N ALA A 324 -15.83 -14.36 25.17
CA ALA A 324 -15.22 -15.68 24.98
C ALA A 324 -14.11 -15.62 23.92
N LEU A 325 -14.18 -14.70 22.95
CA LEU A 325 -13.12 -14.45 21.98
C LEU A 325 -11.82 -13.99 22.65
N CYS A 326 -11.92 -12.99 23.53
CA CYS A 326 -10.77 -12.39 24.20
C CYS A 326 -10.22 -13.31 25.29
N SER A 327 -11.10 -13.96 26.05
CA SER A 327 -10.75 -14.83 27.17
C SER A 327 -10.00 -16.11 26.77
N ARG A 328 -9.93 -16.46 25.48
CA ARG A 328 -9.06 -17.55 25.00
C ARG A 328 -7.58 -17.30 25.30
N CYS A 329 -7.19 -16.03 25.35
CA CYS A 329 -5.82 -15.62 25.65
C CYS A 329 -5.74 -14.73 26.89
N HIS A 330 -6.78 -13.97 27.19
CA HIS A 330 -6.87 -13.07 28.35
C HIS A 330 -7.70 -13.68 29.49
N GLU A 331 -7.37 -14.91 29.87
CA GLU A 331 -8.17 -15.69 30.82
C GLU A 331 -8.38 -14.96 32.15
N THR A 332 -7.34 -14.30 32.66
CA THR A 332 -7.43 -13.58 33.94
C THR A 332 -8.41 -12.41 33.80
N GLN A 333 -8.26 -11.55 32.78
CA GLN A 333 -9.16 -10.42 32.56
C GLN A 333 -10.61 -10.86 32.31
N GLY A 334 -10.81 -12.04 31.72
CA GLY A 334 -12.13 -12.64 31.57
C GLY A 334 -12.83 -13.02 32.89
N LYS A 335 -12.09 -13.12 34.01
CA LYS A 335 -12.61 -13.53 35.33
C LYS A 335 -12.80 -12.38 36.33
N PHE A 336 -11.99 -11.31 36.27
CA PHE A 336 -11.99 -10.26 37.29
C PHE A 336 -12.14 -8.82 36.75
N SER A 337 -12.32 -8.63 35.44
CA SER A 337 -12.49 -7.27 34.91
C SER A 337 -13.79 -6.62 35.38
N HIS A 338 -13.90 -5.30 35.18
CA HIS A 338 -15.14 -4.54 35.34
C HIS A 338 -16.33 -5.36 34.78
N PRO A 339 -17.52 -5.36 35.41
CA PRO A 339 -18.61 -6.23 34.99
C PRO A 339 -18.83 -6.22 33.48
N VAL A 340 -18.70 -7.38 32.84
CA VAL A 340 -18.88 -7.62 31.40
C VAL A 340 -19.53 -9.00 31.24
N GLY A 341 -20.32 -9.20 30.19
CA GLY A 341 -21.00 -10.48 29.91
C GLY A 341 -22.51 -10.34 29.72
N GLY A 342 -23.17 -11.44 29.36
CA GLY A 342 -24.53 -11.46 28.81
C GLY A 342 -25.63 -10.81 29.65
N GLU A 343 -25.45 -10.70 30.96
CA GLU A 343 -26.41 -10.08 31.88
C GLU A 343 -26.13 -8.60 32.16
N ILE A 344 -24.99 -8.09 31.70
CA ILE A 344 -24.56 -6.71 31.96
C ILE A 344 -24.83 -5.86 30.73
N VAL A 345 -25.60 -4.79 30.87
CA VAL A 345 -26.00 -3.91 29.76
C VAL A 345 -25.27 -2.56 29.85
N ASP A 346 -24.73 -2.11 28.73
CA ASP A 346 -24.24 -0.74 28.56
C ASP A 346 -25.43 0.21 28.34
N HIS A 347 -25.77 0.99 29.38
CA HIS A 347 -26.89 1.94 29.37
C HIS A 347 -26.81 3.04 28.31
N ARG A 348 -25.66 3.23 27.66
CA ARG A 348 -25.51 4.21 26.58
C ARG A 348 -26.02 3.68 25.25
N THR A 349 -26.08 2.35 25.10
CA THR A 349 -26.40 1.70 23.82
C THR A 349 -27.45 0.60 23.93
N ASP A 350 -27.88 0.26 25.15
CA ASP A 350 -28.80 -0.84 25.49
C ASP A 350 -28.35 -2.21 24.95
N LYS A 351 -27.04 -2.40 24.82
CA LYS A 351 -26.40 -3.64 24.37
C LYS A 351 -25.64 -4.31 25.49
N VAL A 352 -25.44 -5.62 25.36
CA VAL A 352 -24.55 -6.38 26.25
C VAL A 352 -23.18 -5.73 26.28
N MET A 353 -22.68 -5.49 27.49
CA MET A 353 -21.36 -4.92 27.72
C MET A 353 -20.31 -6.02 27.61
N ASP A 354 -19.42 -5.86 26.64
CA ASP A 354 -18.33 -6.78 26.32
C ASP A 354 -16.98 -6.06 26.29
N CYS A 355 -15.89 -6.79 26.03
CA CYS A 355 -14.56 -6.20 25.90
C CYS A 355 -14.52 -5.10 24.81
N LEU A 356 -15.25 -5.26 23.71
CA LEU A 356 -15.27 -4.31 22.60
C LEU A 356 -16.06 -3.03 22.91
N THR A 357 -16.86 -3.02 23.98
CA THR A 357 -17.58 -1.84 24.46
C THR A 357 -16.61 -0.73 24.85
N CYS A 358 -15.51 -1.12 25.51
CA CYS A 358 -14.47 -0.20 25.99
C CYS A 358 -13.18 -0.27 25.17
N HIS A 359 -12.85 -1.43 24.56
CA HIS A 359 -11.62 -1.62 23.81
C HIS A 359 -11.83 -1.55 22.30
N ASN A 360 -10.83 -1.05 21.59
CA ASN A 360 -10.68 -1.15 20.15
C ASN A 360 -9.34 -1.84 19.83
N PRO A 361 -9.32 -3.17 19.75
CA PRO A 361 -8.08 -3.93 19.56
C PRO A 361 -7.38 -3.61 18.23
N MET A 362 -8.13 -3.14 17.23
CA MET A 362 -7.55 -2.79 15.92
C MET A 362 -6.64 -1.56 16.00
N GLY A 363 -6.96 -0.59 16.87
CA GLY A 363 -6.14 0.58 17.07
C GLY A 363 -6.83 1.66 17.90
N SER A 364 -6.10 2.26 18.84
CA SER A 364 -6.52 3.42 19.60
C SER A 364 -5.34 4.32 19.95
N ASP A 365 -5.61 5.60 20.22
CA ASP A 365 -4.64 6.57 20.75
C ASP A 365 -4.44 6.43 22.26
N HIS A 366 -5.17 5.53 22.91
CA HIS A 366 -5.12 5.32 24.35
C HIS A 366 -4.50 3.98 24.73
N ARG A 367 -3.77 3.98 25.85
CA ARG A 367 -3.15 2.78 26.42
C ARG A 367 -4.19 1.69 26.66
N PHE A 368 -3.74 0.43 26.58
CA PHE A 368 -4.58 -0.77 26.69
C PHE A 368 -5.69 -0.84 25.63
N HIS A 369 -5.53 -0.13 24.51
CA HIS A 369 -6.47 -0.13 23.39
C HIS A 369 -7.86 0.40 23.76
N LEU A 370 -7.97 1.27 24.77
CA LEU A 370 -9.25 1.84 25.18
C LEU A 370 -9.80 2.80 24.12
N LYS A 371 -11.12 2.82 23.90
CA LYS A 371 -11.76 3.75 22.96
C LYS A 371 -11.68 5.22 23.39
N GLN A 372 -11.45 5.48 24.67
CA GLN A 372 -11.25 6.82 25.24
C GLN A 372 -10.20 6.77 26.37
N SER A 373 -9.73 7.93 26.82
CA SER A 373 -8.78 8.03 27.93
C SER A 373 -9.32 7.36 29.20
N GLY A 374 -8.58 6.37 29.71
CA GLY A 374 -8.88 5.67 30.95
C GLY A 374 -8.64 6.48 32.23
N LYS A 375 -8.19 7.74 32.14
CA LYS A 375 -8.00 8.60 33.31
C LYS A 375 -9.31 9.13 33.89
N LYS A 376 -10.27 9.46 33.03
CA LYS A 376 -11.59 10.00 33.42
C LYS A 376 -12.62 9.87 32.31
N THR A 377 -12.23 10.22 31.08
CA THR A 377 -13.16 10.38 29.94
C THR A 377 -13.98 9.14 29.65
N LEU A 378 -13.36 7.95 29.70
CA LEU A 378 -14.09 6.69 29.52
C LEU A 378 -15.03 6.39 30.68
N CYS A 379 -14.58 6.58 31.92
CA CYS A 379 -15.32 6.26 33.14
C CYS A 379 -16.61 7.09 33.24
N VAL A 380 -16.52 8.40 32.95
CA VAL A 380 -17.67 9.30 33.00
C VAL A 380 -18.69 9.03 31.88
N GLN A 381 -18.38 8.19 30.89
CA GLN A 381 -19.43 7.75 29.95
C GLN A 381 -20.50 6.95 30.67
N CYS A 382 -20.10 6.15 31.66
CA CYS A 382 -21.00 5.24 32.38
C CYS A 382 -21.36 5.74 33.78
N HIS A 383 -20.49 6.53 34.42
CA HIS A 383 -20.65 7.05 35.77
C HIS A 383 -20.88 8.58 35.77
N ARG A 384 -21.86 9.06 34.97
CA ARG A 384 -22.13 10.51 34.84
C ARG A 384 -22.65 11.17 36.13
N SER A 385 -23.23 10.36 37.01
CA SER A 385 -23.88 10.76 38.25
C SER A 385 -23.03 10.55 39.51
N TYR A 386 -21.77 10.12 39.36
CA TYR A 386 -20.83 9.88 40.45
C TYR A 386 -19.76 10.97 40.56
#